data_AF-A0A7C5QS09-F1
#
_entry.id   AF-A0A7C5QS09-F1
#
_cell.length_a   1.000
_cell.length_b   1.000
_cell.length_c   1.000
_cell.angle_alpha   90.00
_cell.angle_beta   90.00
_cell.angle_gamma   90.00
#
_symmetry.space_group_name_H-M   'P 1'
#
loop_
_entity.id
_entity.type
_entity.pdbx_description
1 polymer ?
#
loop_
_entity_poly.entity_id
_entity_poly.type
_entity_poly.pdbx_seq_one_letter_code
_entity_poly.pdbx_strand_id
1 'polypeptide(L)'
;MKILGGLGYIFSIIPVLNIIAPILVGIAWIQMGGRTRQTLFKATGILMIVSFILVIGLFAAFFAVLSPLISSALSGFTNLSPTVLLTLMPAVGALVVVAIAAAVFGLVVFVLELVSHFRAADIYALNWFRRAAWMRIIAIILAMVVVAVVLANATPPTLLEQSFTASIFLLALIPVIIVGVLAPIFSAIAFFSLPEESLPPPPPAQPA
;
A
#
# COMPACT_ATOMS: atom_id res chain seq x y z
N MET A 1 -3.87 -16.43 10.96
CA MET A 1 -3.95 -14.96 10.87
C MET A 1 -2.77 -14.24 11.53
N LYS A 2 -2.32 -14.63 12.73
CA LYS A 2 -1.23 -13.95 13.47
C LYS A 2 0.06 -13.83 12.67
N ILE A 3 0.61 -14.98 12.26
CA ILE A 3 1.90 -15.05 11.52
C ILE A 3 1.80 -14.36 10.17
N LEU A 4 0.76 -14.64 9.40
CA LEU A 4 0.56 -14.04 8.07
C LEU A 4 0.43 -12.52 8.14
N GLY A 5 -0.36 -11.99 9.08
CA GLY A 5 -0.50 -10.55 9.24
C GLY A 5 0.78 -9.91 9.75
N GLY A 6 1.38 -10.49 10.79
CA GLY A 6 2.63 -10.00 11.38
C GLY A 6 3.77 -9.92 10.37
N LEU A 7 4.05 -11.03 9.67
CA LEU A 7 5.07 -11.07 8.62
C LEU A 7 4.68 -10.19 7.42
N GLY A 8 3.41 -10.17 7.04
CA GLY A 8 2.93 -9.32 5.95
C GLY A 8 3.26 -7.83 6.19
N TYR A 9 3.01 -7.32 7.39
CA TYR A 9 3.39 -5.93 7.71
C TYR A 9 4.90 -5.72 7.84
N ILE A 10 5.67 -6.69 8.34
CA ILE A 10 7.14 -6.60 8.31
C ILE A 10 7.64 -6.51 6.86
N PHE A 11 7.12 -7.36 5.99
CA PHE A 11 7.52 -7.40 4.58
C PHE A 11 7.16 -6.11 3.85
N SER A 12 6.08 -5.42 4.24
CA SER A 12 5.71 -4.11 3.67
C SER A 12 6.77 -3.02 3.86
N ILE A 13 7.68 -3.18 4.83
CA ILE A 13 8.76 -2.22 5.12
C ILE A 13 10.01 -2.53 4.27
N ILE A 14 10.21 -3.79 3.89
CA ILE A 14 11.39 -4.27 3.17
C ILE A 14 11.12 -4.17 1.66
N PRO A 15 11.80 -3.29 0.90
CA PRO A 15 11.42 -3.01 -0.50
C PRO A 15 11.27 -4.26 -1.38
N VAL A 16 12.18 -5.22 -1.27
CA VAL A 16 12.16 -6.46 -2.06
C VAL A 16 11.00 -7.38 -1.68
N LEU A 17 10.63 -7.42 -0.39
CA LEU A 17 9.57 -8.30 0.11
C LEU A 17 8.19 -7.64 0.08
N ASN A 18 8.11 -6.32 -0.08
CA ASN A 18 6.87 -5.56 -0.11
C ASN A 18 5.93 -6.08 -1.22
N ILE A 19 6.47 -6.59 -2.33
CA ILE A 19 5.67 -7.15 -3.43
C ILE A 19 4.72 -8.27 -2.99
N ILE A 20 5.07 -9.08 -1.98
CA ILE A 20 4.19 -10.15 -1.47
C ILE A 20 3.38 -9.74 -0.22
N ALA A 21 3.69 -8.59 0.38
CA ALA A 21 3.08 -8.14 1.61
C ALA A 21 1.53 -7.99 1.51
N PRO A 22 0.96 -7.37 0.46
CA PRO A 22 -0.50 -7.23 0.33
C PRO A 22 -1.24 -8.57 0.34
N ILE A 23 -0.64 -9.63 -0.23
CA ILE A 23 -1.23 -10.97 -0.22
C ILE A 23 -1.28 -11.52 1.21
N LEU A 24 -0.15 -11.47 1.93
CA LEU A 24 -0.07 -12.00 3.29
C LEU A 24 -1.01 -11.26 4.25
N VAL A 25 -0.99 -9.92 4.18
CA VAL A 25 -1.87 -9.06 4.98
C VAL A 25 -3.34 -9.29 4.58
N GLY A 26 -3.63 -9.40 3.28
CA GLY A 26 -4.97 -9.66 2.78
C GLY A 26 -5.55 -10.99 3.28
N ILE A 27 -4.78 -12.08 3.20
CA ILE A 27 -5.18 -13.38 3.74
C ILE A 27 -5.40 -13.30 5.26
N ALA A 28 -4.55 -12.57 5.98
CA ALA A 28 -4.69 -12.40 7.42
C ALA A 28 -6.00 -11.70 7.79
N TRP A 29 -6.38 -10.65 7.07
CA TRP A 29 -7.67 -9.96 7.24
C TRP A 29 -8.87 -10.84 6.88
N ILE A 30 -8.80 -11.62 5.80
CA ILE A 30 -9.86 -12.58 5.43
C ILE A 30 -10.07 -13.61 6.54
N GLN A 31 -8.98 -14.19 7.05
CA GLN A 31 -9.04 -15.17 8.15
C GLN A 31 -9.62 -14.55 9.43
N MET A 32 -9.18 -13.33 9.78
CA MET A 32 -9.71 -12.59 10.93
C MET A 32 -11.21 -12.30 10.78
N GLY A 33 -11.66 -11.88 9.60
CA GLY A 33 -13.08 -11.67 9.29
C GLY A 33 -13.91 -12.95 9.30
N GLY A 34 -13.31 -14.09 8.91
CA GLY A 34 -13.93 -15.41 9.06
C GLY A 34 -14.23 -15.75 10.52
N ARG A 35 -13.26 -15.54 11.40
CA ARG A 35 -13.37 -15.86 12.84
C ARG A 35 -14.30 -14.92 13.60
N THR A 36 -14.19 -13.62 13.33
CA THR A 36 -14.98 -12.58 14.01
C THR A 36 -16.35 -12.34 13.36
N ARG A 37 -16.65 -13.04 12.26
CA ARG A 37 -17.83 -12.81 11.40
C ARG A 37 -17.98 -11.36 10.92
N GLN A 38 -16.89 -10.59 10.88
CA GLN A 38 -16.87 -9.22 10.38
C GLN A 38 -16.68 -9.22 8.86
N THR A 39 -17.70 -8.77 8.13
CA THR A 39 -17.64 -8.60 6.67
C THR A 39 -16.61 -7.53 6.27
N LEU A 40 -16.44 -6.49 7.09
CA LEU A 40 -15.46 -5.44 6.91
C LEU A 40 -14.03 -6.00 6.72
N PHE A 41 -13.59 -6.89 7.61
CA PHE A 41 -12.25 -7.48 7.54
C PHE A 41 -12.08 -8.35 6.29
N LYS A 42 -13.12 -9.11 5.92
CA LYS A 42 -13.09 -9.89 4.67
C LYS A 42 -12.96 -8.98 3.45
N ALA A 43 -13.73 -7.89 3.40
CA ALA A 43 -13.69 -6.91 2.32
C ALA A 43 -12.33 -6.23 2.23
N THR A 44 -11.75 -5.78 3.36
CA THR A 44 -10.38 -5.24 3.41
C THR A 44 -9.39 -6.22 2.78
N GLY A 45 -9.40 -7.48 3.21
CA GLY A 45 -8.44 -8.45 2.74
C GLY A 45 -8.61 -8.84 1.26
N ILE A 46 -9.85 -8.97 0.78
CA ILE A 46 -10.14 -9.21 -0.64
C ILE A 46 -9.65 -8.03 -1.48
N LEU A 47 -9.98 -6.80 -1.10
CA LEU A 47 -9.59 -5.63 -1.88
C LEU A 47 -8.07 -5.39 -1.87
N MET A 48 -7.35 -5.78 -0.81
CA MET A 48 -5.88 -5.78 -0.83
C MET A 48 -5.32 -6.70 -1.91
N ILE A 49 -5.88 -7.91 -2.05
CA ILE A 49 -5.46 -8.88 -3.08
C ILE A 49 -5.84 -8.38 -4.48
N VAL A 50 -7.05 -7.85 -4.65
CA VAL A 50 -7.50 -7.28 -5.94
C VAL A 50 -6.62 -6.08 -6.33
N SER A 51 -6.31 -5.19 -5.39
CA SER A 51 -5.44 -4.04 -5.63
C SER A 51 -4.02 -4.46 -6.00
N PHE A 52 -3.52 -5.54 -5.41
CA PHE A 52 -2.24 -6.12 -5.80
C PHE A 52 -2.25 -6.60 -7.27
N ILE A 53 -3.31 -7.29 -7.69
CA ILE A 53 -3.47 -7.72 -9.10
C ILE A 53 -3.56 -6.49 -10.03
N LEU A 54 -4.25 -5.43 -9.62
CA LEU A 54 -4.30 -4.18 -10.38
C LEU A 54 -2.92 -3.52 -10.53
N VAL A 55 -2.09 -3.55 -9.48
CA VAL A 55 -0.71 -3.04 -9.56
C VAL A 55 0.13 -3.87 -10.53
N ILE A 56 -0.02 -5.20 -10.58
CA ILE A 56 0.62 -6.03 -11.61
C ILE A 56 0.16 -5.60 -13.01
N GLY A 57 -1.15 -5.38 -13.18
CA GLY A 57 -1.71 -4.87 -14.43
C GLY A 57 -1.15 -3.50 -14.81
N LEU A 58 -0.93 -2.62 -13.84
CA LEU A 58 -0.32 -1.31 -14.03
C LEU A 58 1.13 -1.44 -14.53
N PHE A 59 1.92 -2.34 -13.94
CA PHE A 59 3.27 -2.62 -14.44
C PHE A 59 3.24 -3.15 -15.88
N ALA A 60 2.33 -4.08 -16.20
CA ALA A 60 2.20 -4.59 -17.56
C ALA A 60 1.83 -3.48 -18.57
N ALA A 61 0.88 -2.60 -18.22
CA ALA A 61 0.51 -1.46 -19.04
C ALA A 61 1.66 -0.46 -19.20
N PHE A 62 2.43 -0.23 -18.13
CA PHE A 62 3.61 0.62 -18.17
C PHE A 62 4.68 0.05 -19.10
N PHE A 63 4.97 -1.25 -19.02
CA PHE A 63 5.91 -1.92 -19.93
C PHE A 63 5.43 -1.90 -21.39
N ALA A 64 4.13 -1.99 -21.64
CA ALA A 64 3.57 -1.87 -22.99
C ALA A 64 3.82 -0.48 -23.61
N VAL A 65 3.84 0.59 -22.80
CA VAL A 65 4.22 1.94 -23.25
C VAL A 65 5.73 2.09 -23.37
N LEU A 66 6.48 1.53 -22.41
CA LEU A 66 7.93 1.72 -22.32
C LEU A 66 8.70 0.95 -23.40
N SER A 67 8.25 -0.26 -23.76
CA SER A 67 8.98 -1.13 -24.69
C SER A 67 9.21 -0.50 -26.06
N PRO A 68 8.19 0.07 -26.76
CA PRO A 68 8.41 0.74 -28.04
C PRO A 68 9.33 1.97 -27.93
N LEU A 69 9.29 2.67 -26.80
CA LEU A 69 10.15 3.83 -26.55
C LEU A 69 11.62 3.41 -26.37
N ILE A 70 11.88 2.33 -25.61
CA ILE A 70 13.22 1.75 -25.49
C ILE A 70 13.73 1.29 -26.84
N SER A 71 12.92 0.57 -27.62
CA SER A 71 13.31 0.12 -28.96
C SER A 71 13.65 1.28 -29.88
N SER A 72 12.88 2.38 -29.83
CA SER A 72 13.13 3.60 -30.59
C SER A 72 14.38 4.36 -30.10
N ALA A 73 14.67 4.29 -28.80
CA ALA A 73 15.87 4.90 -28.22
C ALA A 73 17.15 4.18 -28.68
N LEU A 74 17.11 2.85 -28.68
CA LEU A 74 18.23 1.99 -29.06
C LEU A 74 18.55 2.05 -30.55
N SER A 75 17.57 2.38 -31.41
CA SER A 75 17.78 2.55 -32.85
C SER A 75 18.31 3.93 -33.26
N GLY A 76 18.65 4.79 -32.29
CA GLY A 76 19.10 6.15 -32.52
C GLY A 76 17.91 7.10 -32.66
N PHE A 77 17.59 7.81 -31.56
CA PHE A 77 16.53 8.82 -31.49
C PHE A 77 16.68 9.86 -32.62
N THR A 78 15.97 9.64 -33.72
CA THR A 78 16.00 10.56 -34.87
C THR A 78 14.69 11.31 -35.04
N ASN A 79 13.57 10.76 -34.56
CA ASN A 79 12.29 11.41 -34.22
C ASN A 79 11.28 10.30 -33.89
N LEU A 80 10.33 10.53 -32.96
CA LEU A 80 9.18 9.62 -32.82
C LEU A 80 8.35 9.73 -34.09
N SER A 81 8.35 8.68 -34.92
CA SER A 81 7.55 8.69 -36.13
C SER A 81 6.05 8.81 -35.78
N PRO A 82 5.23 9.46 -36.62
CA PRO A 82 3.79 9.53 -36.40
C PRO A 82 3.15 8.14 -36.21
N THR A 83 3.70 7.12 -36.87
CA THR A 83 3.30 5.72 -36.73
C THR A 83 3.55 5.18 -35.31
N VAL A 84 4.71 5.47 -34.71
CA VAL A 84 5.01 5.09 -33.31
C VAL A 84 4.09 5.85 -32.33
N LEU A 85 3.79 7.11 -32.61
CA LEU A 85 2.86 7.87 -31.77
C LEU A 85 1.46 7.24 -31.78
N LEU A 86 0.96 6.87 -32.95
CA LEU A 86 -0.34 6.22 -33.13
C LEU A 86 -0.41 4.83 -32.47
N THR A 87 0.70 4.08 -32.45
CA THR A 87 0.74 2.77 -31.76
C THR A 87 0.83 2.91 -30.23
N LEU A 88 1.36 4.03 -29.73
CA LEU A 88 1.43 4.31 -28.29
C LEU A 88 0.11 4.82 -27.72
N MET A 89 -0.73 5.49 -28.50
CA MET A 89 -1.99 6.08 -28.00
C MET A 89 -2.90 5.09 -27.25
N PRO A 90 -3.18 3.88 -27.78
CA PRO A 90 -3.97 2.88 -27.05
C PRO A 90 -3.30 2.40 -25.76
N ALA A 91 -1.97 2.22 -25.77
CA ALA A 91 -1.20 1.78 -24.60
C ALA A 91 -1.18 2.86 -23.51
N VAL A 92 -1.03 4.13 -23.88
CA VAL A 92 -1.13 5.28 -22.97
C VAL A 92 -2.54 5.39 -22.41
N GLY A 93 -3.57 5.24 -23.25
CA GLY A 93 -4.97 5.22 -22.81
C GLY A 93 -5.23 4.11 -21.77
N ALA A 94 -4.77 2.88 -22.05
CA ALA A 94 -4.86 1.76 -21.12
C ALA A 94 -4.09 2.03 -19.82
N LEU A 95 -2.88 2.59 -19.90
CA LEU A 95 -2.07 2.96 -18.75
C LEU A 95 -2.81 3.96 -17.85
N VAL A 96 -3.40 5.02 -18.43
CA VAL A 96 -4.16 6.03 -17.69
C VAL A 96 -5.37 5.42 -17.00
N VAL A 97 -6.15 4.59 -17.71
CA VAL A 97 -7.34 3.93 -17.14
C VAL A 97 -6.95 3.02 -15.98
N VAL A 98 -5.93 2.18 -16.16
CA VAL A 98 -5.45 1.27 -15.10
C VAL A 98 -4.85 2.05 -13.93
N ALA A 99 -4.13 3.14 -14.18
CA ALA A 99 -3.59 4.00 -13.12
C ALA A 99 -4.69 4.65 -12.29
N ILE A 100 -5.74 5.17 -12.92
CA ILE A 100 -6.91 5.74 -12.22
C ILE A 100 -7.60 4.64 -11.40
N ALA A 101 -7.84 3.47 -11.98
CA ALA A 101 -8.44 2.35 -11.28
C ALA A 101 -7.61 1.93 -10.06
N ALA A 102 -6.29 1.77 -10.23
CA ALA A 102 -5.37 1.43 -9.14
C ALA A 102 -5.36 2.50 -8.04
N ALA A 103 -5.42 3.78 -8.40
CA ALA A 103 -5.48 4.88 -7.43
C ALA A 103 -6.79 4.85 -6.61
N VAL A 104 -7.94 4.67 -7.28
CA VAL A 104 -9.25 4.57 -6.62
C VAL A 104 -9.29 3.36 -5.69
N PHE A 105 -8.89 2.18 -6.16
CA PHE A 105 -8.85 0.97 -5.35
C PHE A 105 -7.86 1.08 -4.19
N GLY A 106 -6.69 1.67 -4.42
CA GLY A 106 -5.69 1.94 -3.39
C GLY A 106 -6.25 2.82 -2.27
N LEU A 107 -6.98 3.89 -2.63
CA LEU A 107 -7.64 4.75 -1.65
C LEU A 107 -8.72 4.01 -0.86
N VAL A 108 -9.56 3.21 -1.54
CA VAL A 108 -10.60 2.41 -0.87
C VAL A 108 -9.98 1.40 0.09
N VAL A 109 -8.94 0.67 -0.34
CA VAL A 109 -8.20 -0.27 0.52
C VAL A 109 -7.61 0.45 1.71
N PHE A 110 -6.98 1.60 1.51
CA PHE A 110 -6.40 2.39 2.58
C PHE A 110 -7.44 2.75 3.66
N VAL A 111 -8.61 3.27 3.24
CA VAL A 111 -9.69 3.62 4.15
C VAL A 111 -10.22 2.39 4.88
N LEU A 112 -10.49 1.30 4.15
CA LEU A 112 -10.98 0.07 4.77
C LEU A 112 -9.97 -0.54 5.73
N GLU A 113 -8.68 -0.52 5.40
CA GLU A 113 -7.62 -0.97 6.29
C GLU A 113 -7.61 -0.15 7.58
N LEU A 114 -7.75 1.17 7.47
CA LEU A 114 -7.79 2.07 8.62
C LEU A 114 -8.96 1.76 9.55
N VAL A 115 -10.18 1.64 9.00
CA VAL A 115 -11.38 1.29 9.76
C VAL A 115 -11.24 -0.12 10.36
N SER A 116 -10.67 -1.06 9.60
CA SER A 116 -10.42 -2.42 10.07
C SER A 116 -9.45 -2.47 11.26
N HIS A 117 -8.42 -1.64 11.28
CA HIS A 117 -7.53 -1.52 12.45
C HIS A 117 -8.28 -1.00 13.68
N PHE A 118 -9.07 0.07 13.56
CA PHE A 118 -9.86 0.56 14.70
C PHE A 118 -10.84 -0.49 15.20
N ARG A 119 -11.57 -1.14 14.30
CA ARG A 119 -12.52 -2.20 14.64
C ARG A 119 -11.83 -3.42 15.28
N ALA A 120 -10.66 -3.81 14.80
CA ALA A 120 -9.88 -4.90 15.37
C ALA A 120 -9.35 -4.54 16.77
N ALA A 121 -8.97 -3.28 17.00
CA ALA A 121 -8.56 -2.80 18.31
C ALA A 121 -9.67 -3.01 19.35
N ASP A 122 -10.92 -2.73 18.97
CA ASP A 122 -12.07 -2.86 19.86
C ASP A 122 -12.46 -4.32 20.09
N ILE A 123 -12.47 -5.16 19.04
CA ILE A 123 -12.85 -6.58 19.14
C ILE A 123 -11.84 -7.37 19.97
N TYR A 124 -10.55 -7.13 19.79
CA TYR A 124 -9.49 -7.86 20.48
C TYR A 124 -8.97 -7.15 21.73
N ALA A 125 -9.48 -5.97 22.06
CA ALA A 125 -8.99 -5.11 23.14
C ALA A 125 -7.47 -4.84 23.06
N LEU A 126 -6.93 -4.73 21.83
CA LEU A 126 -5.50 -4.53 21.58
C LEU A 126 -5.23 -3.13 21.02
N ASN A 127 -4.67 -2.27 21.87
CA ASN A 127 -4.35 -0.87 21.52
C ASN A 127 -3.33 -0.73 20.38
N TRP A 128 -2.54 -1.76 20.08
CA TRP A 128 -1.55 -1.73 19.01
C TRP A 128 -2.19 -1.49 17.63
N PHE A 129 -3.37 -2.08 17.36
CA PHE A 129 -4.11 -1.81 16.13
C PHE A 129 -4.52 -0.33 16.03
N ARG A 130 -4.98 0.26 17.13
CA ARG A 130 -5.38 1.67 17.20
C ARG A 130 -4.18 2.60 16.99
N ARG A 131 -3.04 2.30 17.60
CA ARG A 131 -1.79 3.04 17.39
C ARG A 131 -1.36 2.99 15.93
N ALA A 132 -1.41 1.81 15.30
CA ALA A 132 -1.07 1.63 13.90
C ALA A 132 -1.95 2.46 12.95
N ALA A 133 -3.26 2.55 13.25
CA ALA A 133 -4.19 3.38 12.50
C ALA A 133 -3.86 4.88 12.66
N TRP A 134 -3.63 5.35 13.88
CA TRP A 134 -3.23 6.73 14.14
C TRP A 134 -1.94 7.13 13.44
N MET A 135 -0.93 6.25 13.42
CA MET A 135 0.32 6.52 12.70
C MET A 135 0.08 6.73 11.20
N ARG A 136 -0.82 5.97 10.57
CA ARG A 136 -1.18 6.19 9.15
C ARG A 136 -1.86 7.55 8.93
N ILE A 137 -2.75 7.95 9.83
CA ILE A 137 -3.43 9.27 9.76
C ILE A 137 -2.40 10.39 9.89
N ILE A 138 -1.52 10.31 10.89
CA ILE A 138 -0.46 11.30 11.12
C ILE A 138 0.47 11.37 9.90
N ALA A 139 0.85 10.22 9.33
CA ALA A 139 1.68 10.17 8.12
C ALA A 139 1.03 10.90 6.94
N ILE A 140 -0.29 10.74 6.74
CA ILE A 140 -1.02 11.47 5.68
C ILE A 140 -1.04 12.96 5.95
N ILE A 141 -1.32 13.39 7.18
CA ILE A 141 -1.33 14.82 7.53
C ILE A 141 0.04 15.43 7.25
N LEU A 142 1.11 14.78 7.68
CA LEU A 142 2.48 15.23 7.40
C LEU A 142 2.77 15.23 5.90
N ALA A 143 2.37 14.20 5.16
CA ALA A 143 2.55 14.16 3.70
C ALA A 143 1.82 15.32 3.00
N MET A 144 0.60 15.66 3.42
CA MET A 144 -0.14 16.81 2.89
C MET A 144 0.57 18.13 3.17
N VAL A 145 1.13 18.29 4.38
CA VAL A 145 1.94 19.48 4.72
C VAL A 145 3.17 19.57 3.82
N VAL A 146 3.89 18.47 3.61
CA VAL A 146 5.06 18.44 2.72
C VAL A 146 4.66 18.80 1.29
N VAL A 147 3.57 18.23 0.76
CA VAL A 147 3.07 18.55 -0.58
C VAL A 147 2.69 20.03 -0.70
N ALA A 148 1.98 20.59 0.29
CA ALA A 148 1.61 22.00 0.30
C ALA A 148 2.84 22.92 0.27
N VAL A 149 3.88 22.59 1.05
CA VAL A 149 5.16 23.33 1.03
C VAL A 149 5.84 23.25 -0.33
N VAL A 150 5.88 22.07 -0.97
CA VAL A 150 6.47 21.92 -2.31
C VAL A 150 5.72 22.76 -3.34
N LEU A 151 4.39 22.69 -3.34
CA LEU A 151 3.56 23.44 -4.28
C LEU A 151 3.71 24.95 -4.08
N ALA A 152 3.83 25.42 -2.84
CA ALA A 152 4.09 26.83 -2.53
C ALA A 152 5.46 27.32 -3.04
N ASN A 153 6.41 26.42 -3.30
CA ASN A 153 7.78 26.73 -3.73
C ASN A 153 8.11 26.18 -5.13
N ALA A 154 7.10 25.83 -5.94
CA ALA A 154 7.28 25.07 -7.18
C ALA A 154 7.96 25.83 -8.34
N THR A 155 8.18 27.14 -8.21
CA THR A 155 8.83 27.97 -9.24
C THR A 155 10.05 28.72 -8.71
N PRO A 156 11.15 28.02 -8.35
CA PRO A 156 12.40 28.69 -8.01
C PRO A 156 13.03 29.30 -9.28
N PRO A 157 13.38 30.59 -9.30
CA PRO A 157 13.93 31.26 -10.48
C PRO A 157 15.34 30.82 -10.86
N THR A 158 16.07 30.12 -9.98
CA THR A 158 17.47 29.69 -10.23
C THR A 158 17.74 28.22 -9.89
N LEU A 159 18.78 27.64 -10.49
CA LEU A 159 19.25 26.28 -10.20
C LEU A 159 19.72 26.10 -8.74
N LEU A 160 20.26 27.17 -8.14
CA LEU A 160 20.68 27.18 -6.73
C LEU A 160 19.46 27.05 -5.80
N GLU A 161 18.39 27.82 -6.07
CA GLU A 161 17.13 27.75 -5.31
C GLU A 161 16.40 26.43 -5.55
N GLN A 162 16.51 25.85 -6.74
CA GLN A 162 15.97 24.52 -7.03
C GLN A 162 16.65 23.43 -6.17
N SER A 163 17.98 23.47 -6.07
CA SER A 163 18.76 22.54 -5.24
C SER A 163 18.46 22.70 -3.75
N PHE A 164 18.29 23.94 -3.30
CA PHE A 164 17.91 24.26 -1.93
C PHE A 164 16.49 23.76 -1.60
N THR A 165 15.53 24.00 -2.49
CA THR A 165 14.13 23.53 -2.35
C THR A 165 14.06 22.00 -2.31
N ALA A 166 14.82 21.32 -3.16
CA ALA A 166 14.92 19.86 -3.14
C ALA A 166 15.48 19.33 -1.80
N SER A 167 16.50 20.01 -1.25
CA SER A 167 17.10 19.64 0.04
C SER A 167 16.10 19.80 1.20
N ILE A 168 15.35 20.91 1.24
CA ILE A 168 14.28 21.14 2.22
C ILE A 168 13.20 20.08 2.08
N PHE A 169 12.80 19.73 0.85
CA PHE A 169 11.81 18.69 0.61
C PHE A 169 12.26 17.33 1.16
N LEU A 170 13.50 16.91 0.87
CA LEU A 170 14.03 15.65 1.38
C LEU A 170 14.07 15.61 2.91
N LEU A 171 14.44 16.72 3.56
CA LEU A 171 14.41 16.84 5.02
C LEU A 171 12.98 16.77 5.55
N ALA A 172 12.01 17.40 4.87
CA ALA A 172 10.60 17.39 5.25
C ALA A 172 9.95 15.99 5.10
N LEU A 173 10.51 15.11 4.25
CA LEU A 173 10.07 13.72 4.12
C LEU A 173 10.50 12.83 5.29
N ILE A 174 11.58 13.15 6.01
CA ILE A 174 12.08 12.35 7.14
C ILE A 174 10.97 12.02 8.16
N PRO A 175 10.21 12.98 8.70
CA PRO A 175 9.13 12.66 9.65
C PRO A 175 8.02 11.83 9.00
N VAL A 176 7.69 12.05 7.73
CA VAL A 176 6.70 11.25 7.00
C VAL A 176 7.15 9.80 6.92
N ILE A 177 8.42 9.55 6.58
CA ILE A 177 9.00 8.21 6.47
C ILE A 177 9.02 7.53 7.83
N ILE A 178 9.48 8.21 8.88
CA ILE A 178 9.54 7.64 10.24
C ILE A 178 8.15 7.21 10.70
N VAL A 179 7.16 8.10 10.61
CA VAL A 179 5.78 7.82 11.02
C VAL A 179 5.16 6.73 10.11
N GLY A 180 5.45 6.80 8.82
CA GLY A 180 5.00 5.82 7.81
C GLY A 180 5.55 4.40 8.06
N VAL A 181 6.76 4.27 8.60
CA VAL A 181 7.37 2.98 8.98
C VAL A 181 6.86 2.48 10.34
N LEU A 182 6.56 3.38 11.27
CA LEU A 182 6.00 2.98 12.57
C LEU A 182 4.59 2.37 12.45
N ALA A 183 3.80 2.81 11.47
CA ALA A 183 2.48 2.27 11.17
C ALA A 183 2.47 0.73 10.93
N PRO A 184 3.24 0.18 9.97
CA PRO A 184 3.33 -1.26 9.76
C PRO A 184 4.02 -1.99 10.92
N ILE A 185 4.99 -1.38 11.62
CA ILE A 185 5.58 -1.98 12.83
C ILE A 185 4.49 -2.24 13.89
N PHE A 186 3.67 -1.24 14.18
CA PHE A 186 2.58 -1.39 15.15
C PHE A 186 1.51 -2.37 14.67
N SER A 187 1.21 -2.41 13.37
CA SER A 187 0.33 -3.44 12.80
C SER A 187 0.92 -4.83 13.01
N ALA A 188 2.22 -5.03 12.77
CA ALA A 188 2.88 -6.32 12.96
C ALA A 188 2.80 -6.78 14.43
N ILE A 189 3.14 -5.89 15.37
CA ILE A 189 3.04 -6.14 16.82
C ILE A 189 1.60 -6.54 17.18
N ALA A 190 0.59 -5.82 16.65
CA ALA A 190 -0.81 -6.10 16.91
C ALA A 190 -1.22 -7.51 16.47
N PHE A 191 -0.81 -7.94 15.28
CA PHE A 191 -1.12 -9.27 14.76
C PHE A 191 -0.42 -10.39 15.55
N PHE A 192 0.83 -10.20 15.97
CA PHE A 192 1.51 -11.18 16.83
C PHE A 192 0.92 -11.25 18.23
N SER A 193 0.34 -10.15 18.72
CA SER A 193 -0.26 -10.05 20.06
C SER A 193 -1.69 -10.59 20.16
N LEU A 194 -2.29 -11.06 19.07
CA LEU A 194 -3.63 -11.65 19.10
C LEU A 194 -3.69 -12.84 20.10
N PRO A 195 -4.83 -13.16 20.71
CA PRO A 195 -4.95 -14.36 21.56
C PRO A 195 -4.68 -15.65 20.77
N GLU A 196 -4.14 -16.68 21.43
CA GLU A 196 -4.06 -18.03 20.86
C GLU A 196 -5.42 -18.70 20.81
N GLU A 197 -5.59 -19.59 19.84
CA GLU A 197 -6.83 -20.31 19.62
C GLU A 197 -6.87 -21.46 20.62
N SER A 198 -7.75 -21.38 21.63
CA SER A 198 -7.98 -22.51 22.54
C SER A 198 -8.56 -23.66 21.73
N LEU A 199 -7.90 -24.83 21.76
CA LEU A 199 -8.45 -26.05 21.19
C LEU A 199 -9.87 -26.29 21.75
N PRO A 200 -10.79 -26.84 20.96
CA PRO A 200 -12.08 -27.27 21.49
C PRO A 200 -11.84 -28.22 22.67
N PRO A 201 -12.63 -28.12 23.76
CA PRO A 201 -12.50 -29.07 24.87
C PRO A 201 -12.64 -30.50 24.33
N PRO A 202 -11.91 -31.48 24.92
CA PRO A 202 -12.02 -32.87 24.52
C PRO A 202 -13.49 -33.30 24.55
N PRO A 203 -13.93 -34.18 23.62
CA PRO A 203 -15.26 -34.77 23.69
C PRO A 203 -15.48 -35.35 25.11
N PRO A 204 -16.69 -35.24 25.67
CA PRO A 204 -17.02 -35.90 26.92
C PRO A 204 -16.61 -37.37 26.83
N ALA A 205 -15.88 -37.87 27.84
CA ALA A 205 -15.51 -39.29 27.89
C ALA A 205 -16.79 -40.12 27.72
N GLN A 206 -16.85 -40.95 26.68
CA GLN A 206 -17.97 -41.87 26.51
C GLN A 206 -17.97 -42.83 27.72
N PRO A 207 -19.11 -43.01 28.41
CA PRO A 207 -19.22 -44.02 29.45
C PRO A 207 -18.82 -45.39 28.87
N ALA A 208 -17.98 -46.11 29.61
CA ALA A 208 -17.52 -47.46 29.27
C ALA A 208 -18.67 -48.46 29.24
#